data_AF-A0A846XLD3-F1
#
_entry.id   AF-A0A846XLD3-F1
#
_cell.length_a   1.000
_cell.length_b   1.000
_cell.length_c   1.000
_cell.angle_alpha   90.00
_cell.angle_beta   90.00
_cell.angle_gamma   90.00
#
_symmetry.space_group_name_H-M   'P 1'
#
loop_
_entity.id
_entity.type
_entity.pdbx_description
1 polymer ?
#
loop_
_entity_poly.entity_id
_entity_poly.type
_entity_poly.pdbx_seq_one_letter_code
_entity_poly.pdbx_strand_id
1 'polypeptide(L)'
;MTVVYKIDGPKDPFNNPTKIDVTVPDVPAEVFSLDSDVSISSDLASVINRYRLIIHPMADIPAKNAVNELRFSWGPYQVTGNYSGLIADGAVERHVIRGRLHHYEVICKSVVG
;
A
#
# COMPACT_ATOMS: atom_id res chain seq x y z
N MET A 1 5.87 9.21 -5.36
CA MET A 1 4.91 8.08 -5.26
C MET A 1 3.62 8.62 -4.68
N THR A 2 2.46 8.07 -5.04
CA THR A 2 1.20 8.42 -4.35
C THR A 2 0.84 7.31 -3.38
N VAL A 3 0.54 7.66 -2.14
CA VAL A 3 0.06 6.72 -1.12
C VAL A 3 -1.45 6.91 -0.96
N VAL A 4 -2.21 5.82 -1.04
CA VAL A 4 -3.66 5.84 -0.86
C VAL A 4 -4.02 4.87 0.26
N TYR A 5 -4.64 5.37 1.33
CA TYR A 5 -5.09 4.51 2.44
C TYR A 5 -6.49 4.84 2.90
N LYS A 6 -7.19 3.86 3.46
CA LYS A 6 -8.53 4.06 4.02
C LYS A 6 -8.46 4.45 5.49
N ILE A 7 -9.27 5.43 5.88
CA ILE A 7 -9.56 5.75 7.28
C ILE A 7 -11.05 5.53 7.57
N ASP A 8 -11.39 5.41 8.85
CA ASP A 8 -12.78 5.34 9.27
C ASP A 8 -13.46 6.70 9.03
N GLY A 9 -14.58 6.66 8.31
CA GLY A 9 -15.45 7.80 8.07
C GLY A 9 -16.62 7.86 9.06
N PRO A 10 -17.50 8.87 8.92
CA PRO A 10 -18.73 8.95 9.69
C PRO A 10 -19.62 7.74 9.38
N LYS A 11 -20.33 7.22 10.39
CA LYS A 11 -21.26 6.12 10.16
C LYS A 11 -22.39 6.55 9.23
N ASP A 12 -22.89 5.62 8.43
CA ASP A 12 -24.05 5.86 7.57
C ASP A 12 -25.35 6.01 8.42
N PRO A 13 -26.49 6.36 7.80
CA PRO A 13 -27.78 6.47 8.50
C PRO A 13 -28.26 5.17 9.18
N PHE A 14 -27.68 4.02 8.81
CA PHE A 14 -27.96 2.70 9.38
C PHE A 14 -26.90 2.27 10.41
N ASN A 15 -26.02 3.19 10.83
CA ASN A 15 -24.96 2.97 11.80
C ASN A 15 -23.87 1.98 11.32
N ASN A 16 -23.74 1.74 10.02
CA ASN A 16 -22.64 0.98 9.44
C ASN A 16 -21.37 1.83 9.36
N PRO A 17 -20.17 1.24 9.55
CA PRO A 17 -18.92 1.95 9.36
C PRO A 17 -18.71 2.31 7.89
N THR A 18 -18.26 3.55 7.62
CA THR A 18 -17.82 3.96 6.28
C THR A 18 -16.30 4.08 6.24
N LYS A 19 -15.74 4.04 5.03
CA LYS A 19 -14.32 4.21 4.78
C LYS A 19 -14.09 5.38 3.82
N ILE A 20 -13.12 6.21 4.12
CA ILE A 20 -12.72 7.34 3.28
C ILE A 20 -11.31 7.08 2.76
N ASP A 21 -11.10 7.27 1.46
CA ASP A 21 -9.76 7.21 0.87
C ASP A 21 -9.02 8.51 1.18
N VAL A 22 -7.84 8.40 1.78
CA VAL A 22 -6.86 9.47 1.96
C VAL A 22 -5.78 9.29 0.91
N THR A 23 -5.57 10.33 0.11
CA THR A 23 -4.56 10.35 -0.95
C THR A 23 -3.45 11.33 -0.59
N VAL A 24 -2.23 10.83 -0.49
CA VAL A 24 -1.03 11.64 -0.27
C VAL A 24 -0.16 11.56 -1.52
N PRO A 25 -0.15 12.62 -2.37
CA PRO A 25 0.68 12.66 -3.57
C PRO A 25 2.15 12.94 -3.23
N ASP A 26 3.03 12.70 -4.20
CA ASP A 26 4.44 13.11 -4.20
C ASP A 26 5.26 12.68 -2.96
N VAL A 27 4.88 11.56 -2.35
CA VAL A 27 5.63 10.97 -1.24
C VAL A 27 6.97 10.43 -1.76
N PRO A 28 8.11 10.90 -1.23
CA PRO A 28 9.41 10.33 -1.55
C PRO A 28 9.49 8.89 -1.05
N ALA A 29 9.98 8.00 -1.90
CA ALA A 29 10.15 6.60 -1.55
C ALA A 29 11.26 5.96 -2.40
N GLU A 30 11.91 4.97 -1.81
CA GLU A 30 12.81 4.06 -2.51
C GLU A 30 12.07 2.75 -2.79
N VAL A 31 12.30 2.19 -3.98
CA VAL A 31 11.62 0.98 -4.45
C VAL A 31 12.66 -0.06 -4.80
N PHE A 32 12.56 -1.22 -4.16
CA PHE A 32 13.43 -2.36 -4.40
C PHE A 32 12.57 -3.50 -4.93
N SER A 33 12.88 -3.99 -6.13
CA SER A 33 12.30 -5.24 -6.61
C SER A 33 12.72 -6.37 -5.68
N LEU A 34 11.74 -7.11 -5.17
CA LEU A 34 12.00 -8.41 -4.57
C LEU A 34 11.92 -9.46 -5.68
N ASP A 35 12.39 -10.68 -5.40
CA ASP A 35 12.19 -11.78 -6.36
C ASP A 35 10.71 -11.82 -6.75
N SER A 36 10.48 -11.80 -8.06
CA SER A 36 9.21 -12.26 -8.61
C SER A 36 9.21 -13.75 -8.35
N ASP A 37 8.61 -14.16 -7.24
CA ASP A 37 8.06 -15.50 -7.24
C ASP A 37 7.14 -15.49 -8.45
N VAL A 38 7.49 -16.31 -9.44
CA VAL A 38 6.58 -16.74 -10.49
C VAL A 38 5.58 -17.67 -9.77
N SER A 39 4.91 -17.14 -8.74
CA SER A 39 3.67 -17.62 -8.21
C SER A 39 2.66 -17.24 -9.28
N ILE A 40 2.77 -17.96 -10.38
CA ILE A 40 1.66 -18.18 -11.25
C ILE A 40 0.54 -18.60 -10.29
N SER A 41 -0.51 -17.78 -10.19
CA SER A 41 -1.67 -18.13 -9.37
C SER A 41 -2.12 -19.55 -9.74
N SER A 42 -2.80 -20.24 -8.84
CA SER A 42 -3.18 -21.65 -9.04
C SER A 42 -3.98 -21.92 -10.34
N ASP A 43 -4.48 -20.87 -10.99
CA ASP A 43 -5.22 -20.85 -12.26
C ASP A 43 -4.36 -20.50 -13.50
N LEU A 44 -3.06 -20.28 -13.34
CA LEU A 44 -2.14 -19.80 -14.36
C LEU A 44 -2.45 -18.46 -15.02
N ALA A 45 -3.32 -17.66 -14.39
CA ALA A 45 -3.81 -16.42 -14.98
C ALA A 45 -3.05 -15.17 -14.54
N SER A 46 -2.35 -15.18 -13.40
CA SER A 46 -1.73 -13.96 -12.87
C SER A 46 -0.23 -14.05 -12.54
N VAL A 47 0.48 -12.97 -12.85
CA VAL A 47 1.87 -12.73 -12.44
C VAL A 47 1.86 -11.78 -11.23
N ILE A 48 2.54 -12.19 -10.16
CA ILE A 48 2.68 -11.37 -8.95
C ILE A 48 4.10 -10.78 -8.89
N ASN A 49 4.21 -9.46 -9.08
CA ASN A 49 5.46 -8.75 -8.86
C ASN A 49 5.49 -8.19 -7.45
N ARG A 50 6.53 -8.48 -6.66
CA ARG A 50 6.69 -7.98 -5.29
C ARG A 50 7.79 -6.93 -5.21
N TYR A 51 7.55 -5.90 -4.41
CA TYR A 51 8.49 -4.81 -4.17
C TYR A 51 8.56 -4.50 -2.68
N ARG A 52 9.75 -4.21 -2.19
CA ARG A 52 9.94 -3.55 -0.89
C ARG A 52 10.00 -2.04 -1.13
N LEU A 53 9.19 -1.31 -0.38
CA LEU A 53 9.15 0.14 -0.39
C LEU A 53 9.71 0.69 0.93
N ILE A 54 10.61 1.66 0.82
CA ILE A 54 11.04 2.50 1.94
C ILE A 54 10.45 3.89 1.74
N ILE A 55 9.56 4.31 2.63
CA ILE A 55 8.67 5.46 2.42
C ILE A 55 8.99 6.57 3.41
N HIS A 56 9.17 7.78 2.90
CA HIS A 56 9.38 8.96 3.73
C HIS A 56 8.20 9.21 4.69
N PRO A 57 8.44 9.66 5.94
CA PRO A 57 7.40 9.84 6.95
C PRO A 57 6.50 11.07 6.73
N MET A 58 6.34 11.51 5.47
CA MET A 58 5.47 12.64 5.12
C MET A 58 3.99 12.23 5.11
N ALA A 59 3.71 10.95 4.84
CA ALA A 59 2.37 10.39 4.95
C ALA A 59 2.19 9.78 6.34
N ASP A 60 1.08 10.06 7.02
CA ASP A 60 0.71 9.37 8.26
C ASP A 60 0.07 8.02 7.93
N ILE A 61 0.92 7.06 7.54
CA ILE A 61 0.48 5.74 7.11
C ILE A 61 0.05 4.95 8.34
N PRO A 62 -1.20 4.42 8.38
CA PRO A 62 -1.65 3.58 9.47
C PRO A 62 -0.76 2.34 9.62
N ALA A 63 -0.34 2.02 10.84
CA ALA A 63 0.47 0.81 11.12
C ALA A 63 -0.32 -0.51 11.00
N LYS A 64 -1.59 -0.46 10.61
CA LYS A 64 -2.49 -1.62 10.61
C LYS A 64 -2.18 -2.54 9.42
N ASN A 65 -2.51 -3.83 9.57
CA ASN A 65 -2.50 -4.81 8.48
C ASN A 65 -3.48 -4.36 7.39
N ALA A 66 -3.00 -3.53 6.48
CA ALA A 66 -3.82 -2.82 5.51
C ALA A 66 -3.92 -3.60 4.19
N VAL A 67 -4.05 -4.93 4.29
CA VAL A 67 -4.30 -5.78 3.11
C VAL A 67 -5.58 -5.24 2.47
N ASN A 68 -5.45 -4.70 1.25
CA ASN A 68 -6.47 -4.00 0.45
C ASN A 68 -6.87 -2.58 0.89
N GLU A 69 -6.49 -2.12 2.07
CA GLU A 69 -6.79 -0.75 2.54
C GLU A 69 -5.66 0.25 2.27
N LEU A 70 -4.43 -0.23 2.00
CA LEU A 70 -3.27 0.58 1.67
C LEU A 70 -2.72 0.21 0.30
N ARG A 71 -2.56 1.23 -0.54
CA ARG A 71 -2.13 1.11 -1.93
C ARG A 71 -1.15 2.20 -2.31
N PHE A 72 -0.36 1.93 -3.34
CA PHE A 72 0.67 2.83 -3.83
C PHE A 72 0.58 2.99 -5.35
N SER A 73 0.63 4.25 -5.82
CA SER A 73 0.84 4.56 -7.23
C SER A 73 2.32 4.82 -7.49
N TRP A 74 2.93 3.98 -8.32
CA TRP A 74 4.33 4.12 -8.75
C TRP A 74 4.54 3.56 -10.15
N GLY A 75 5.20 4.34 -11.02
CA GLY A 75 5.52 3.91 -12.39
C GLY A 75 4.26 3.48 -13.17
N PRO A 76 4.21 2.26 -13.75
CA PRO A 76 3.04 1.78 -14.48
C PRO A 76 1.87 1.39 -13.56
N TYR A 77 2.09 1.24 -12.25
CA TYR A 77 1.07 0.80 -11.29
C TYR A 77 0.35 2.01 -10.71
N GLN A 78 -0.70 2.49 -11.38
CA GLN A 78 -1.48 3.64 -10.94
C GLN A 78 -2.76 3.21 -10.19
N VAL A 79 -3.08 3.89 -9.08
CA VAL A 79 -4.37 3.73 -8.38
C VAL A 79 -5.45 4.52 -9.13
N THR A 80 -6.34 3.83 -9.83
CA THR A 80 -7.48 4.36 -10.60
C THR A 80 -8.85 3.85 -10.09
N GLY A 81 -8.86 2.96 -9.10
CA GLY A 81 -10.06 2.34 -8.53
C GLY A 81 -9.72 1.37 -7.40
N ASN A 82 -10.71 0.65 -6.85
CA ASN A 82 -10.58 -0.15 -5.62
C ASN A 82 -9.54 -1.30 -5.67
N TYR A 83 -9.10 -1.74 -6.86
CA TYR A 83 -8.21 -2.90 -7.03
C TYR A 83 -7.03 -2.63 -7.97
N SER A 84 -6.52 -1.40 -7.96
CA SER A 84 -5.45 -0.94 -8.84
C SER A 84 -4.26 -0.40 -8.05
N GLY A 85 -3.11 -0.26 -8.70
CA GLY A 85 -1.84 0.10 -8.07
C GLY A 85 -1.15 -1.08 -7.40
N LEU A 86 -0.13 -0.77 -6.59
CA LEU A 86 0.55 -1.74 -5.74
C LEU A 86 -0.22 -1.89 -4.43
N ILE A 87 -0.49 -3.13 -4.02
CA ILE A 87 -1.26 -3.45 -2.81
C ILE A 87 -0.28 -3.85 -1.71
N ALA A 88 -0.45 -3.33 -0.49
CA ALA A 88 0.32 -3.76 0.66
C ALA A 88 0.16 -5.28 0.91
N ASP A 89 1.28 -5.96 1.07
CA ASP A 89 1.38 -7.40 1.26
C ASP A 89 1.91 -7.70 2.66
N GLY A 90 1.00 -7.57 3.64
CA GLY A 90 1.30 -7.69 5.06
C GLY A 90 1.17 -6.37 5.81
N ALA A 91 2.00 -6.21 6.84
CA ALA A 91 2.02 -5.04 7.71
C ALA A 91 2.94 -3.93 7.17
N VAL A 92 2.67 -2.69 7.58
CA VAL A 92 3.61 -1.58 7.42
C VAL A 92 4.48 -1.49 8.67
N GLU A 93 5.78 -1.57 8.49
CA GLU A 93 6.75 -1.43 9.56
C GLU A 93 7.14 0.04 9.74
N ARG A 94 7.28 0.46 11.00
CA ARG A 94 7.65 1.84 11.38
C ARG A 94 9.07 1.85 11.92
N HIS A 95 9.98 2.50 11.21
CA HIS A 95 11.36 2.63 11.64
C HIS A 95 11.58 3.96 12.34
N VAL A 96 12.01 3.89 13.60
CA VAL A 96 12.15 5.03 14.49
C VAL A 96 13.62 5.20 14.86
N ILE A 97 14.14 6.42 14.73
CA ILE A 97 15.49 6.78 15.18
C ILE A 97 15.35 7.80 16.30
N ARG A 98 15.86 7.46 17.50
CA ARG A 98 15.81 8.34 18.68
C ARG A 98 14.39 8.87 18.99
N GLY A 99 13.40 8.00 18.88
CA GLY A 99 11.99 8.34 19.16
C GLY A 99 11.28 9.12 18.04
N ARG A 100 11.94 9.43 16.93
CA ARG A 100 11.32 10.07 15.76
C ARG A 100 11.15 9.07 14.62
N LEU A 101 9.97 9.08 14.01
CA LEU A 101 9.71 8.29 12.81
C LEU A 101 10.68 8.72 11.71
N HIS A 102 11.44 7.76 11.20
CA HIS A 102 12.47 7.98 10.19
C HIS A 102 12.01 7.55 8.80
N HIS A 103 11.35 6.38 8.68
CA HIS A 103 10.66 5.94 7.48
C HIS A 103 9.68 4.82 7.82
N TYR A 104 8.82 4.49 6.84
CA TYR A 104 8.07 3.25 6.82
C TYR A 104 8.75 2.24 5.90
N GLU A 105 8.62 0.96 6.21
CA GLU A 105 8.97 -0.15 5.32
C GLU A 105 7.73 -1.00 5.07
N VAL A 106 7.51 -1.39 3.82
CA VAL A 106 6.36 -2.24 3.45
C VAL A 106 6.69 -3.07 2.23
N ILE A 107 6.27 -4.34 2.25
CA ILE A 107 6.24 -5.17 1.05
C ILE A 107 4.91 -4.93 0.34
N CYS A 108 4.93 -4.72 -0.96
CA CYS A 108 3.74 -4.57 -1.78
C CYS A 108 3.81 -5.46 -3.01
N LYS A 109 2.66 -5.69 -3.63
CA LYS A 109 2.53 -6.52 -4.82
C LYS A 109 1.63 -5.89 -5.88
N SER A 110 1.95 -6.17 -7.13
CA SER A 110 1.03 -6.02 -8.26
C SER A 110 0.56 -7.42 -8.67
N VAL A 111 -0.74 -7.57 -8.89
CA VAL A 111 -1.33 -8.76 -9.52
C VAL A 111 -1.76 -8.35 -10.92
N VAL A 112 -1.17 -8.96 -11.95
CA VAL A 112 -1.52 -8.73 -13.35
C VAL A 112 -2.12 -10.02 -13.88
N GLY A 113 -3.38 -9.99 -14.34
CA GLY A 113 -4.11 -11.09 -14.97
C GLY A 113 -5.18 -10.58 -15.92
#